data_AF-A0A8A5TID0-F1
#
_entry.id   AF-A0A8A5TID0-F1
#
_cell.length_a   1.000
_cell.length_b   1.000
_cell.length_c   1.000
_cell.angle_alpha   90.00
_cell.angle_beta   90.00
_cell.angle_gamma   90.00
#
_symmetry.space_group_name_H-M   'P 1'
#
loop_
_entity.id
_entity.type
_entity.pdbx_description
1 polymer ?
#
loop_
_entity_poly.entity_id
_entity_poly.type
_entity_poly.pdbx_seq_one_letter_code
_entity_poly.pdbx_strand_id
1 'polypeptide(L)'
;MNAWLHSNINRRVYQVGFATRQEDYDREIAVLFEALETLDKRLAISLYLFGDELTLSDLFLFPSLVRFETVYAVHFRANIRPLQSFEALYRYMLNLLTRKDFRQTLNMHHIHLHYYLSHRTLQFESPTKWVQYIG
;
A
#
# COMPACT_ATOMS: atom_id res chain seq x y z
N MET A 1 -18.90 3.49 -3.89
CA MET A 1 -17.58 3.07 -3.35
C MET A 1 -16.56 4.20 -3.31
N ASN A 2 -16.42 5.05 -4.35
CA ASN A 2 -15.43 6.15 -4.35
C ASN A 2 -15.47 7.06 -3.11
N ALA A 3 -16.67 7.52 -2.69
CA ALA A 3 -16.79 8.33 -1.48
C ALA A 3 -16.30 7.58 -0.22
N TRP A 4 -16.58 6.28 -0.13
CA TRP A 4 -16.11 5.45 0.97
C TRP A 4 -14.59 5.27 0.93
N LEU A 5 -13.99 5.02 -0.23
CA LEU A 5 -12.53 4.95 -0.41
C LEU A 5 -11.87 6.27 -0.03
N HIS A 6 -12.47 7.38 -0.47
CA HIS A 6 -11.96 8.72 -0.17
C HIS A 6 -11.91 8.95 1.34
N SER A 7 -13.02 8.75 2.03
CA SER A 7 -13.13 9.02 3.47
C SER A 7 -12.34 8.05 4.35
N ASN A 8 -12.19 6.79 3.93
CA ASN A 8 -11.61 5.75 4.78
C ASN A 8 -10.18 5.38 4.43
N ILE A 9 -9.69 5.70 3.22
CA ILE A 9 -8.34 5.35 2.78
C ILE A 9 -7.63 6.59 2.25
N ASN A 10 -8.04 7.13 1.09
CA ASN A 10 -7.24 8.13 0.38
C ASN A 10 -7.03 9.42 1.18
N ARG A 11 -8.07 9.91 1.88
CA ARG A 11 -7.98 11.06 2.79
C ARG A 11 -7.46 10.62 4.16
N ARG A 12 -7.86 9.43 4.61
CA ARG A 12 -7.58 8.94 5.96
C ARG A 12 -6.10 8.82 6.25
N VAL A 13 -5.30 8.35 5.28
CA VAL A 13 -3.84 8.28 5.43
C VAL A 13 -3.23 9.64 5.78
N TYR A 14 -3.75 10.75 5.23
CA TYR A 14 -3.30 12.09 5.60
C TYR A 14 -3.79 12.50 6.99
N GLN A 15 -5.00 12.12 7.38
CA GLN A 15 -5.52 12.42 8.71
C GLN A 15 -4.70 11.72 9.80
N VAL A 16 -4.28 10.48 9.57
CA VAL A 16 -3.32 9.77 10.43
C VAL A 16 -2.00 10.55 10.51
N GLY A 17 -1.46 10.96 9.36
CA GLY A 17 -0.18 11.66 9.29
C GLY A 17 -0.15 13.07 9.89
N PHE A 18 -1.28 13.76 9.87
CA PHE A 18 -1.42 15.13 10.39
C PHE A 18 -2.04 15.21 11.78
N ALA A 19 -2.35 14.07 12.41
CA ALA A 19 -2.87 14.05 13.77
C ALA A 19 -1.83 14.62 14.75
N THR A 20 -2.22 15.65 15.50
CA THR A 20 -1.36 16.30 16.50
C THR A 20 -1.56 15.76 17.91
N ARG A 21 -2.64 15.01 18.15
CA ARG A 21 -2.97 14.36 19.42
C ARG A 21 -2.96 12.84 19.24
N GLN A 22 -2.47 12.12 20.26
CA GLN A 22 -2.42 10.66 20.25
C GLN A 22 -3.82 10.04 20.06
N GLU A 23 -4.83 10.56 20.75
CA GLU A 23 -6.21 10.08 20.66
C GLU A 23 -6.81 10.20 19.25
N ASP A 24 -6.43 11.25 18.51
CA ASP A 24 -6.87 11.44 17.13
C ASP A 24 -6.11 10.48 16.22
N TYR A 25 -4.79 10.37 16.39
CA TYR A 25 -3.99 9.38 15.65
C TYR A 25 -4.54 7.96 15.82
N ASP A 26 -4.79 7.51 17.06
CA ASP A 26 -5.27 6.17 17.37
C ASP A 26 -6.63 5.88 16.73
N ARG A 27 -7.53 6.86 16.72
CA ARG A 27 -8.83 6.75 16.07
C ARG A 27 -8.70 6.66 14.55
N GLU A 28 -7.92 7.55 13.97
CA GLU A 28 -7.78 7.67 12.52
C GLU A 28 -7.06 6.44 11.93
N ILE A 29 -6.05 5.92 12.64
CA ILE A 29 -5.32 4.73 12.22
C ILE A 29 -6.16 3.46 12.38
N ALA A 30 -6.97 3.36 13.44
CA ALA A 30 -7.89 2.23 13.60
C ALA A 30 -8.90 2.17 12.43
N VAL A 31 -9.50 3.31 12.07
CA VAL A 31 -10.43 3.40 10.93
C VAL A 31 -9.76 3.03 9.61
N LEU A 32 -8.52 3.47 9.38
CA LEU A 32 -7.76 3.11 8.18
C LEU A 32 -7.56 1.59 8.09
N PHE A 33 -7.09 0.95 9.17
CA PHE A 33 -6.80 -0.48 9.15
C PHE A 33 -8.07 -1.33 9.09
N GLU A 34 -9.18 -0.91 9.69
CA GLU A 34 -10.50 -1.54 9.54
C GLU A 34 -10.99 -1.47 8.08
N ALA A 35 -10.76 -0.35 7.40
CA ALA A 35 -11.09 -0.20 5.99
C ALA A 35 -10.25 -1.13 5.10
N LEU A 36 -8.95 -1.29 5.39
CA LEU A 36 -8.09 -2.23 4.69
C LEU A 36 -8.55 -3.69 4.91
N GLU A 37 -8.95 -4.06 6.12
CA GLU A 37 -9.54 -5.39 6.39
C GLU A 37 -10.83 -5.63 5.62
N THR A 38 -11.69 -4.60 5.54
CA THR A 38 -12.95 -4.67 4.82
C THR A 38 -12.70 -4.93 3.33
N LEU A 39 -11.71 -4.24 2.74
CA LEU A 39 -11.33 -4.47 1.35
C LEU A 39 -10.68 -5.82 1.13
N ASP A 40 -9.82 -6.27 2.04
CA ASP A 40 -9.19 -7.59 1.95
C ASP A 40 -10.24 -8.71 1.92
N LYS A 41 -11.21 -8.69 2.84
CA LYS A 41 -12.34 -9.64 2.86
C LYS A 41 -13.16 -9.60 1.58
N ARG A 42 -13.41 -8.41 1.03
CA ARG A 42 -14.16 -8.24 -0.23
C ARG A 42 -13.39 -8.81 -1.43
N LEU A 43 -12.10 -8.54 -1.51
CA LEU A 43 -11.21 -8.96 -2.59
C LEU A 43 -10.81 -10.43 -2.49
N ALA A 44 -11.09 -11.10 -1.35
CA ALA A 44 -10.85 -12.53 -1.20
C ALA A 44 -11.58 -13.36 -2.27
N ILE A 45 -12.78 -12.91 -2.66
CA ILE A 45 -13.68 -13.63 -3.58
C ILE A 45 -13.89 -12.92 -4.93
N SER A 46 -13.16 -11.82 -5.20
CA SER A 46 -13.33 -11.02 -6.42
C SER A 46 -11.99 -10.54 -6.96
N LEU A 47 -11.89 -10.38 -8.29
CA LEU A 47 -10.68 -9.91 -8.94
C LEU A 47 -10.47 -8.39 -8.73
N TYR A 48 -11.56 -7.63 -8.75
CA TYR A 48 -11.61 -6.18 -8.57
C TYR A 48 -12.72 -5.79 -7.59
N LEU A 49 -12.79 -4.50 -7.23
CA LEU A 49 -13.74 -4.02 -6.21
C LEU A 49 -15.21 -4.30 -6.53
N PHE A 50 -15.57 -4.56 -7.79
CA PHE A 50 -16.93 -4.85 -8.22
C PHE A 50 -17.09 -6.19 -8.97
N GLY A 51 -16.17 -7.13 -8.77
CA GLY A 51 -16.21 -8.44 -9.43
C GLY A 51 -15.05 -8.60 -10.41
N ASP A 52 -15.35 -8.97 -11.66
CA ASP A 52 -14.33 -9.37 -12.63
C ASP A 52 -13.92 -8.25 -13.59
N GLU A 53 -14.58 -7.10 -13.51
CA GLU A 53 -14.27 -5.92 -14.34
C GLU A 53 -13.63 -4.78 -13.53
N LEU A 54 -12.65 -4.13 -14.16
CA LEU A 54 -11.99 -2.96 -13.60
C LEU A 54 -12.93 -1.76 -13.64
N THR A 55 -13.00 -1.02 -12.54
CA THR A 55 -13.84 0.17 -12.43
C THR A 55 -13.02 1.41 -12.05
N LEU A 56 -13.67 2.59 -12.10
CA LEU A 56 -13.08 3.82 -11.59
C LEU A 56 -12.68 3.72 -10.11
N SER A 57 -13.33 2.88 -9.30
CA SER A 57 -12.96 2.69 -7.91
C SER A 57 -11.60 2.02 -7.74
N ASP A 58 -11.24 1.11 -8.65
CA ASP A 58 -9.94 0.44 -8.64
C ASP A 58 -8.82 1.42 -8.97
N LEU A 59 -9.04 2.26 -9.98
CA LEU A 59 -8.14 3.37 -10.33
C LEU A 59 -7.99 4.38 -9.18
N PHE A 60 -9.05 4.58 -8.40
CA PHE A 60 -9.05 5.51 -7.28
C PHE A 60 -8.30 4.96 -6.04
N LEU A 61 -8.39 3.65 -5.80
CA LEU A 61 -7.72 2.98 -4.69
C LEU A 61 -6.24 2.74 -4.95
N PHE A 62 -5.89 2.29 -6.16
CA PHE A 62 -4.54 1.83 -6.52
C PHE A 62 -3.40 2.78 -6.12
N PRO A 63 -3.50 4.11 -6.38
CA PRO A 63 -2.48 5.08 -5.97
C PRO A 63 -2.13 5.05 -4.49
N SER A 64 -3.10 4.78 -3.61
CA SER A 64 -2.89 4.73 -2.16
C SER A 64 -2.23 3.42 -1.74
N LEU A 65 -2.57 2.29 -2.38
CA LEU A 65 -1.95 0.99 -2.06
C LEU A 65 -0.46 0.97 -2.42
N VAL A 66 -0.10 1.40 -3.63
CA VAL A 66 1.32 1.40 -4.08
C VAL A 66 2.19 2.39 -3.30
N ARG A 67 1.60 3.39 -2.64
CA ARG A 67 2.29 4.37 -1.78
C ARG A 67 2.26 4.01 -0.30
N PHE A 68 1.55 2.95 0.09
CA PHE A 68 1.25 2.68 1.49
C PHE A 68 2.51 2.49 2.32
N GLU A 69 3.39 1.59 1.90
CA GLU A 69 4.61 1.29 2.66
C GLU A 69 5.70 2.34 2.47
N THR A 70 5.72 2.98 1.29
CA THR A 70 6.78 3.93 0.92
C THR A 70 6.59 5.31 1.52
N VAL A 71 5.34 5.75 1.67
CA VAL A 71 4.99 7.08 2.19
C VAL A 71 4.29 6.95 3.52
N TYR A 72 3.20 6.21 3.60
CA TYR A 72 2.29 6.30 4.75
C TYR A 72 2.82 5.56 5.98
N ALA A 73 3.42 4.38 5.81
CA ALA A 73 4.01 3.64 6.94
C ALA A 73 5.17 4.41 7.60
N VAL A 74 5.97 5.13 6.81
CA VAL A 74 7.16 5.85 7.30
C VAL A 74 6.81 7.29 7.72
N HIS A 75 6.19 8.08 6.84
CA HIS A 75 5.93 9.51 7.10
C HIS A 75 4.72 9.73 8.00
N PHE A 76 3.69 8.90 7.85
CA PHE A 76 2.45 9.04 8.62
C PHE A 76 2.36 8.04 9.78
N ARG A 77 3.43 7.26 10.02
CA ARG A 77 3.49 6.21 11.04
C ARG A 77 2.35 5.17 10.90
N ALA A 78 1.77 5.03 9.71
CA ALA A 78 0.68 4.08 9.45
C ALA A 78 1.23 2.64 9.32
N ASN A 79 1.91 2.13 10.35
CA ASN A 79 2.76 0.93 10.30
C ASN A 79 2.35 -0.17 11.28
N ILE A 80 1.07 -0.22 11.70
CA ILE A 80 0.54 -1.27 12.60
C ILE A 80 0.85 -2.67 12.05
N ARG A 81 0.67 -2.86 10.75
CA ARG A 81 1.11 -4.06 10.02
C ARG A 81 1.32 -3.74 8.54
N PRO A 82 2.18 -4.49 7.84
CA PRO A 82 2.50 -4.21 6.44
C PRO A 82 1.37 -4.64 5.50
N LEU A 83 1.33 -4.13 4.27
CA LEU A 83 0.21 -4.40 3.35
C LEU A 83 0.15 -5.89 2.94
N GLN A 84 1.29 -6.58 2.93
CA GLN A 84 1.39 -8.04 2.67
C GLN A 84 0.61 -8.88 3.67
N SER A 85 0.29 -8.34 4.86
CA SER A 85 -0.54 -9.05 5.86
C SER A 85 -2.02 -9.15 5.45
N PHE A 86 -2.44 -8.40 4.44
CA PHE A 86 -3.76 -8.46 3.82
C PHE A 86 -3.64 -9.21 2.49
N GLU A 87 -3.75 -10.54 2.53
CA GLU A 87 -3.38 -11.42 1.41
C GLU A 87 -4.12 -11.06 0.10
N ALA A 88 -5.44 -10.89 0.16
CA ALA A 88 -6.25 -10.63 -1.02
C ALA A 88 -6.06 -9.21 -1.55
N LEU A 89 -5.92 -8.23 -0.64
CA LEU A 89 -5.64 -6.84 -1.00
C LEU A 89 -4.25 -6.68 -1.62
N TYR A 90 -3.25 -7.38 -1.07
CA TYR A 90 -1.89 -7.37 -1.59
C TYR A 90 -1.82 -8.05 -2.97
N ARG A 91 -2.47 -9.22 -3.12
CA ARG A 91 -2.64 -9.88 -4.42
C ARG A 91 -3.30 -8.96 -5.44
N TYR A 92 -4.39 -8.29 -5.05
CA TYR A 92 -5.08 -7.31 -5.89
C TYR A 92 -4.15 -6.19 -6.36
N MET A 93 -3.37 -5.60 -5.45
CA MET A 93 -2.40 -4.55 -5.79
C MET A 93 -1.35 -5.06 -6.79
N LEU A 94 -0.78 -6.25 -6.56
CA LEU A 94 0.19 -6.85 -7.48
C LEU A 94 -0.41 -7.16 -8.85
N ASN A 95 -1.66 -7.64 -8.90
CA ASN A 95 -2.38 -7.88 -10.15
C ASN A 95 -2.56 -6.59 -10.95
N LEU A 96 -2.91 -5.47 -10.29
CA LEU A 96 -2.98 -4.17 -10.97
C LEU A 96 -1.59 -3.70 -11.42
N LEU A 97 -0.56 -3.90 -10.61
CA LEU A 97 0.82 -3.48 -10.91
C LEU A 97 1.42 -4.21 -12.12
N THR A 98 1.02 -5.47 -12.35
CA THR A 98 1.52 -6.28 -13.48
C THR A 98 0.87 -5.91 -14.81
N ARG A 99 -0.30 -5.24 -14.80
CA ARG A 99 -0.95 -4.78 -16.03
C ARG A 99 -0.17 -3.64 -16.68
N LYS A 100 0.01 -3.71 -18.00
CA LYS A 100 0.80 -2.74 -18.77
C LYS A 100 0.26 -1.30 -18.67
N ASP A 101 -1.06 -1.16 -18.70
CA ASP A 101 -1.80 0.11 -18.63
C ASP A 101 -1.59 0.84 -17.30
N PHE A 102 -1.47 0.11 -16.18
CA PHE A 102 -1.10 0.68 -14.88
C PHE A 102 0.41 0.93 -14.78
N ARG A 103 1.22 -0.07 -15.13
CA ARG A 103 2.68 -0.01 -14.99
C ARG A 103 3.29 1.17 -15.74
N GLN A 104 2.78 1.51 -16.92
CA GLN A 104 3.27 2.66 -17.71
C GLN A 104 2.97 4.02 -17.07
N THR A 105 1.95 4.10 -16.21
CA THR A 105 1.62 5.33 -15.44
C THR A 105 2.48 5.50 -14.20
N LEU A 106 3.17 4.43 -13.80
CA LEU A 106 4.07 4.44 -12.67
C LEU A 106 5.48 4.71 -13.16
N ASN A 107 6.08 5.78 -12.64
CA ASN A 107 7.52 5.91 -12.71
C ASN A 107 8.13 4.92 -11.70
N MET A 108 8.27 3.67 -12.16
CA MET A 108 8.87 2.60 -11.38
C MET A 108 10.32 2.91 -11.03
N HIS A 109 11.04 3.80 -11.73
CA HIS A 109 12.37 4.23 -11.29
C HIS A 109 12.30 5.10 -10.02
N HIS A 110 11.35 6.05 -9.92
CA HIS A 110 11.11 6.83 -8.70
C HIS A 110 10.55 5.96 -7.55
N ILE A 111 9.74 4.94 -7.86
CA ILE A 111 9.17 4.03 -6.87
C ILE A 111 10.19 2.95 -6.45
N HIS A 112 10.96 2.37 -7.38
CA HIS A 112 11.99 1.36 -7.11
C HIS A 112 13.26 1.94 -6.50
N LEU A 113 13.73 3.15 -6.89
CA LEU A 113 14.90 3.77 -6.27
C LEU A 113 14.63 4.01 -4.77
N HIS A 114 13.39 4.37 -4.42
CA HIS A 114 12.93 4.46 -3.03
C HIS A 114 12.69 3.07 -2.38
N TYR A 115 12.25 2.05 -3.12
CA TYR A 115 11.99 0.70 -2.58
C TYR A 115 13.27 -0.12 -2.32
N TYR A 116 14.27 -0.01 -3.22
CA TYR A 116 15.52 -0.77 -3.16
C TYR A 116 16.68 -0.04 -2.46
N LEU A 117 16.71 1.31 -2.39
CA LEU A 117 17.81 2.04 -1.75
C LEU A 117 17.47 2.69 -0.40
N SER A 118 16.19 2.90 -0.05
CA SER A 118 15.83 3.52 1.25
C SER A 118 15.89 2.56 2.44
N HIS A 119 15.94 1.25 2.20
CA HIS A 119 16.30 0.26 3.22
C HIS A 119 17.84 0.16 3.38
N ARG A 120 18.55 1.30 3.34
CA ARG A 120 19.97 1.40 3.74
C ARG A 120 20.19 1.85 5.18
N THR A 121 19.13 2.00 5.97
CA THR A 121 19.25 2.24 7.42
C THR A 121 18.99 0.97 8.25
N LEU A 122 19.29 -0.20 7.67
CA LEU A 122 19.44 -1.49 8.37
C LEU A 122 20.60 -2.32 7.77
N GLN A 123 21.68 -1.68 7.31
CA GLN A 123 22.94 -2.35 6.99
C GLN A 123 24.12 -1.70 7.72
N PHE A 124 24.21 -1.98 9.02
CA PHE A 124 25.46 -2.45 9.62
C PHE A 124 25.07 -3.87 10.09
N GLU A 125 25.47 -4.96 9.45
CA GLU A 125 26.85 -5.39 9.19
C GLU A 125 26.99 -6.22 7.89
N SER A 126 28.14 -6.01 7.24
CA SER A 126 28.90 -6.91 6.36
C SER A 126 28.33 -7.35 4.98
N PRO A 127 28.86 -6.79 3.88
CA PRO A 127 28.61 -7.22 2.51
C PRO A 127 29.63 -8.28 2.08
N THR A 128 29.30 -9.60 2.05
CA THR A 128 30.21 -10.54 1.34
C THR A 128 29.69 -11.90 0.89
N LYS A 129 28.42 -12.27 0.94
CA LYS A 129 28.04 -13.62 0.44
C LYS A 129 26.62 -13.70 -0.09
N TRP A 130 26.35 -13.38 -1.37
CA TRP A 130 25.20 -13.95 -2.12
C TRP A 130 25.35 -13.95 -3.66
N VAL A 131 26.53 -13.66 -4.23
CA VAL A 131 26.76 -13.70 -5.71
C VAL A 131 27.08 -15.12 -6.23
N GLN A 132 26.49 -16.19 -5.68
CA GLN A 132 26.87 -17.56 -6.09
C GLN A 132 25.71 -18.54 -6.37
N TYR A 133 24.46 -18.11 -6.48
CA TYR A 133 23.35 -19.04 -6.76
C TYR A 133 22.45 -18.63 -7.94
N ILE A 134 23.04 -18.02 -8.97
CA ILE A 134 22.45 -17.99 -10.31
C ILE A 134 23.56 -18.27 -11.31
N GLY A 135 23.71 -19.56 -11.62
CA GLY A 135 24.70 -20.16 -12.51
C GLY A 135 24.58 -21.67 -12.44
#